data_AF-A0A521X0J2-F1
#
_entry.id   AF-A0A521X0J2-F1
#
_cell.length_a   1.000
_cell.length_b   1.000
_cell.length_c   1.000
_cell.angle_alpha   90.00
_cell.angle_beta   90.00
_cell.angle_gamma   90.00
#
_symmetry.space_group_name_H-M   'P 1'
#
loop_
_entity.id
_entity.type
_entity.pdbx_description
1 polymer ?
#
loop_
_entity_poly.entity_id
_entity_poly.type
_entity_poly.pdbx_seq_one_letter_code
_entity_poly.pdbx_strand_id
1 'polypeptide(L)'
;MTVALRLSAEDVRLVRLALLYHLARPGAEFDASTGQLAEHGLTEVDAALAEREDAAASLELTDGQLRRLLEAMLGCVNELRVYHLNGGAASMVPRFNETARRSFPAIADDPEAALDVAESMLMLRRRLAQPGAGNERPSRAAEPPKRSRWPFRRQS
;
A
#
# COMPACT_ATOMS: atom_id res chain seq x y z
N MET A 1 18.17 -3.13 -12.73
CA MET A 1 18.22 -1.66 -12.76
C MET A 1 17.65 -1.14 -11.44
N THR A 2 17.99 0.08 -11.03
CA THR A 2 17.38 0.71 -9.85
C THR A 2 16.49 1.87 -10.28
N VAL A 3 15.40 2.07 -9.53
CA VAL A 3 14.41 3.12 -9.74
C VAL A 3 14.33 3.95 -8.45
N ALA A 4 14.59 5.26 -8.56
CA ALA A 4 14.39 6.19 -7.47
C ALA A 4 12.92 6.64 -7.43
N LEU A 5 12.23 6.45 -6.31
CA LEU A 5 10.86 6.90 -6.09
C LEU A 5 10.84 8.10 -5.15
N ARG A 6 10.00 9.10 -5.45
CA ARG A 6 9.71 10.20 -4.53
C ARG A 6 8.30 10.03 -3.98
N LEU A 7 8.20 9.87 -2.67
CA LEU A 7 6.96 9.61 -1.96
C LEU A 7 6.59 10.83 -1.11
N SER A 8 5.33 11.27 -1.19
CA SER A 8 4.76 12.15 -0.18
C SER A 8 4.58 11.40 1.14
N ALA A 9 4.33 12.12 2.24
CA ALA A 9 4.06 11.48 3.54
C ALA A 9 2.86 10.51 3.47
N GLU A 10 1.82 10.86 2.71
CA GLU A 10 0.67 9.99 2.49
C GLU A 10 1.05 8.74 1.69
N ASP A 11 1.87 8.89 0.64
CA ASP A 11 2.37 7.74 -0.12
C ASP A 11 3.23 6.81 0.74
N VAL A 12 4.03 7.37 1.67
CA VAL A 12 4.83 6.56 2.61
C VAL A 12 3.93 5.73 3.51
N ARG A 13 2.84 6.29 4.05
CA ARG A 13 1.86 5.51 4.84
C ARG A 13 1.23 4.38 4.04
N LEU A 14 0.85 4.64 2.78
CA LEU A 14 0.29 3.62 1.89
C LEU A 14 1.31 2.51 1.59
N VAL A 15 2.55 2.88 1.26
CA VAL A 15 3.63 1.92 0.99
C VAL A 15 3.93 1.08 2.23
N ARG A 16 4.04 1.70 3.41
CA ARG A 16 4.31 0.98 4.65
C ARG A 16 3.19 0.03 5.04
N LEU A 17 1.93 0.41 4.85
CA LEU A 17 0.80 -0.50 5.06
C LEU A 17 0.90 -1.73 4.12
N ALA A 18 1.26 -1.53 2.86
CA ALA A 18 1.46 -2.63 1.92
C ALA A 18 2.65 -3.53 2.29
N LEU A 19 3.76 -2.94 2.76
CA LEU A 19 4.94 -3.67 3.25
C LEU A 19 4.59 -4.53 4.46
N LEU A 20 3.92 -3.96 5.46
CA LEU A 20 3.52 -4.67 6.66
C LEU A 20 2.53 -5.80 6.36
N TYR A 21 1.56 -5.57 5.46
CA TYR A 21 0.70 -6.63 4.95
C TYR A 21 1.50 -7.76 4.29
N HIS A 22 2.45 -7.42 3.41
CA HIS A 22 3.24 -8.40 2.68
C HIS A 22 4.14 -9.22 3.62
N LEU A 23 4.92 -8.55 4.47
CA LEU A 23 5.88 -9.18 5.39
C LEU A 23 5.20 -10.03 6.47
N ALA A 24 3.94 -9.76 6.79
CA ALA A 24 3.14 -10.59 7.70
C ALA A 24 2.66 -11.91 7.05
N ARG A 25 2.77 -12.08 5.73
CA ARG A 25 2.36 -13.32 5.05
C ARG A 25 3.48 -14.36 5.11
N PRO A 26 3.18 -15.64 5.45
CA PRO A 26 4.16 -16.70 5.42
C PRO A 26 4.78 -16.86 4.02
N GLY A 27 6.11 -16.93 3.95
CA GLY A 27 6.84 -17.13 2.69
C GLY A 27 6.84 -15.92 1.74
N ALA A 28 6.46 -14.73 2.19
CA ALA A 28 6.39 -13.53 1.34
C ALA A 28 7.74 -13.16 0.67
N GLU A 29 8.84 -13.37 1.40
CA GLU A 29 10.19 -13.11 0.90
C GLU A 29 10.83 -14.33 0.21
N PHE A 30 10.11 -15.45 0.09
CA PHE A 30 10.66 -16.64 -0.52
C PHE A 30 10.64 -16.52 -2.05
N ASP A 31 11.78 -16.78 -2.68
CA ASP A 31 11.88 -16.88 -4.14
C ASP A 31 11.59 -18.32 -4.57
N ALA A 32 10.50 -18.52 -5.30
CA ALA A 32 10.07 -19.83 -5.75
C ALA A 32 11.02 -20.49 -6.76
N SER A 33 11.87 -19.71 -7.44
CA SER A 33 12.82 -20.22 -8.43
C SER A 33 14.13 -20.71 -7.81
N THR A 34 14.56 -20.09 -6.71
CA THR A 34 15.81 -20.45 -6.01
C THR A 34 15.57 -21.28 -4.75
N GLY A 35 14.35 -21.27 -4.21
CA GLY A 35 14.04 -21.93 -2.95
C GLY A 35 14.70 -21.25 -1.74
N GLN A 36 15.10 -20.00 -1.88
CA GLN A 36 15.78 -19.22 -0.84
C GLN A 36 15.03 -17.93 -0.54
N LEU A 37 15.35 -17.30 0.59
CA LEU A 37 14.91 -15.93 0.86
C LEU A 37 15.51 -15.00 -0.21
N ALA A 38 14.72 -14.05 -0.69
CA ALA A 38 15.17 -13.03 -1.60
C ALA A 38 16.33 -12.25 -0.97
N GLU A 39 17.49 -12.22 -1.65
CA GLU A 39 18.67 -11.49 -1.18
C GLU A 39 18.39 -9.99 -1.01
N HIS A 40 17.52 -9.42 -1.85
CA HIS A 40 17.04 -8.03 -1.80
C HIS A 40 15.52 -7.97 -1.73
N GLY A 41 14.98 -8.37 -0.58
CA GLY A 41 13.55 -8.38 -0.28
C GLY A 41 12.93 -7.01 0.00
N LEU A 42 11.64 -7.00 0.36
CA LEU A 42 10.94 -5.81 0.83
C LEU A 42 11.25 -5.47 2.29
N THR A 43 11.85 -6.39 3.06
CA THR A 43 12.36 -6.11 4.42
C THR A 43 13.32 -4.93 4.45
N GLU A 44 14.22 -4.82 3.48
CA GLU A 44 15.16 -3.68 3.36
C GLU A 44 14.41 -2.36 3.12
N VAL A 45 13.35 -2.41 2.32
CA VAL A 45 12.51 -1.25 2.00
C VAL A 45 11.73 -0.80 3.23
N ASP A 46 11.20 -1.74 4.02
CA ASP A 46 10.53 -1.44 5.29
C ASP A 46 11.50 -0.80 6.29
N ALA A 47 12.71 -1.34 6.43
CA ALA A 47 13.74 -0.74 7.28
C ALA A 47 14.10 0.70 6.87
N ALA A 48 14.15 0.99 5.56
CA ALA A 48 14.40 2.34 5.05
C ALA A 48 13.26 3.33 5.35
N LEU A 49 12.03 2.85 5.52
CA LEU A 49 10.84 3.64 5.81
C LEU A 49 10.43 3.67 7.29
N ALA A 50 10.98 2.79 8.12
CA ALA A 50 10.57 2.59 9.51
C ALA A 50 10.59 3.88 10.34
N GLU A 51 11.54 4.77 10.08
CA GLU A 51 11.73 6.05 10.79
C GLU A 51 10.99 7.23 10.13
N ARG A 52 10.24 7.00 9.04
CA ARG A 52 9.68 8.07 8.19
C ARG A 52 8.16 8.02 8.04
N GLU A 53 7.45 7.42 9.00
CA GLU A 53 6.01 7.09 8.92
C GLU A 53 5.12 8.27 8.49
N ASP A 54 5.50 9.52 8.83
CA ASP A 54 4.76 10.75 8.49
C ASP A 54 5.58 11.78 7.69
N ALA A 55 6.68 11.36 7.07
CA ALA A 55 7.56 12.25 6.31
C ALA A 55 7.65 11.84 4.84
N ALA A 56 7.82 12.82 3.96
CA ALA A 56 8.17 12.54 2.57
C ALA A 56 9.52 11.80 2.51
N ALA A 57 9.63 10.84 1.60
CA ALA A 57 10.82 9.99 1.48
C ALA A 57 11.23 9.80 0.02
N SER A 58 12.51 9.49 -0.17
CA SER A 58 13.02 8.97 -1.43
C SER A 58 13.50 7.55 -1.21
N LEU A 59 13.10 6.64 -2.10
CA LEU A 59 13.46 5.22 -2.05
C LEU A 59 14.17 4.83 -3.34
N GLU A 60 15.26 4.10 -3.22
CA GLU A 60 15.88 3.45 -4.36
C GLU A 60 15.52 1.97 -4.32
N LEU A 61 14.81 1.51 -5.33
CA LEU A 61 14.34 0.12 -5.42
C LEU A 61 14.97 -0.55 -6.63
N THR A 62 15.38 -1.81 -6.48
CA THR A 62 15.64 -2.66 -7.64
C THR A 62 14.34 -2.96 -8.39
N ASP A 63 14.42 -3.33 -9.68
CA ASP A 63 13.25 -3.74 -10.46
C ASP A 63 12.47 -4.91 -9.79
N GLY A 64 13.18 -5.79 -9.09
CA GLY A 64 12.60 -6.89 -8.32
C GLY A 64 11.81 -6.39 -7.12
N GLN A 65 12.38 -5.48 -6.32
CA GLN A 65 11.70 -4.85 -5.19
C GLN A 65 10.49 -4.02 -5.64
N LEU A 66 10.60 -3.27 -6.74
CA LEU A 66 9.47 -2.52 -7.29
C LEU A 66 8.33 -3.47 -7.67
N ARG A 67 8.63 -4.59 -8.34
CA ARG A 67 7.61 -5.58 -8.72
C ARG A 67 6.93 -6.18 -7.49
N ARG A 68 7.70 -6.63 -6.50
CA ARG A 68 7.18 -7.17 -5.23
C ARG A 68 6.32 -6.14 -4.50
N LEU A 69 6.74 -4.87 -4.48
CA LEU A 69 5.97 -3.79 -3.87
C LEU A 69 4.62 -3.59 -4.58
N LEU A 70 4.59 -3.57 -5.92
CA LEU A 70 3.35 -3.44 -6.69
C LEU A 70 2.38 -4.62 -6.46
N GLU A 71 2.90 -5.82 -6.20
CA GLU A 71 2.12 -7.00 -5.82
C GLU A 71 1.62 -6.90 -4.37
N ALA A 72 2.49 -6.48 -3.44
CA ALA A 72 2.14 -6.21 -2.05
C ALA A 72 0.99 -5.20 -1.94
N MET A 73 1.06 -4.10 -2.70
CA MET A 73 -0.01 -3.09 -2.75
C MET A 73 -1.34 -3.69 -3.22
N LEU A 74 -1.32 -4.56 -4.23
CA LEU A 74 -2.55 -5.20 -4.72
C LEU A 74 -3.14 -6.17 -3.69
N GLY A 75 -2.30 -6.95 -3.01
CA GLY A 75 -2.73 -7.82 -1.91
C GLY A 75 -3.36 -7.02 -0.76
N CYS A 76 -2.72 -5.92 -0.36
CA CYS A 76 -3.24 -5.03 0.67
C CYS A 76 -4.57 -4.38 0.28
N VAL A 77 -4.73 -3.96 -0.98
CA VAL A 77 -6.01 -3.46 -1.51
C VAL A 77 -7.12 -4.49 -1.37
N ASN A 78 -6.84 -5.75 -1.69
CA ASN A 78 -7.82 -6.83 -1.54
C ASN A 78 -8.17 -7.03 -0.06
N GLU A 79 -7.18 -7.00 0.83
CA GLU A 79 -7.40 -7.12 2.27
C GLU A 79 -8.26 -5.97 2.83
N LEU A 80 -8.00 -4.72 2.42
CA LEU A 80 -8.82 -3.57 2.81
C LEU A 80 -10.28 -3.70 2.36
N ARG A 81 -10.51 -4.23 1.15
CA ARG A 81 -11.87 -4.50 0.66
C ARG A 81 -12.54 -5.61 1.47
N VAL A 82 -11.82 -6.67 1.81
CA VAL A 82 -12.33 -7.76 2.67
C VAL A 82 -12.65 -7.24 4.08
N TYR A 83 -11.77 -6.41 4.65
CA TYR A 83 -12.01 -5.75 5.94
C TYR A 83 -13.32 -4.95 5.92
N HIS A 84 -13.54 -4.14 4.89
CA HIS A 84 -14.80 -3.42 4.69
C HIS A 84 -16.01 -4.36 4.58
N LEU A 85 -15.94 -5.38 3.71
CA LEU A 85 -17.04 -6.34 3.50
C LEU A 85 -17.42 -7.11 4.77
N ASN A 86 -16.45 -7.35 5.65
CA ASN A 86 -16.66 -7.99 6.93
C ASN A 86 -17.05 -7.01 8.05
N GLY A 87 -17.41 -5.76 7.73
CA GLY A 87 -17.81 -4.76 8.71
C GLY A 87 -16.70 -4.38 9.70
N GLY A 88 -15.43 -4.49 9.29
CA GLY A 88 -14.26 -4.22 10.12
C GLY A 88 -13.83 -5.36 11.04
N ALA A 89 -14.28 -6.59 10.78
CA ALA A 89 -13.85 -7.78 11.51
C ALA A 89 -12.32 -8.04 11.39
N ALA A 90 -11.80 -8.92 12.25
CA ALA A 90 -10.40 -9.29 12.29
C ALA A 90 -9.92 -9.82 10.92
N SER A 91 -8.90 -9.18 10.34
CA SER A 91 -8.16 -9.74 9.21
C SER A 91 -7.46 -11.02 9.63
N MET A 92 -7.33 -11.97 8.69
CA MET A 92 -6.52 -13.18 8.89
C MET A 92 -5.01 -12.88 8.86
N VAL A 93 -4.62 -11.68 8.40
CA VAL A 93 -3.23 -11.23 8.41
C VAL A 93 -2.89 -10.69 9.79
N PRO A 94 -1.86 -11.25 10.47
CA PRO A 94 -1.48 -10.80 11.81
C PRO A 94 -1.22 -9.30 11.87
N ARG A 95 -1.80 -8.63 12.88
CA ARG A 95 -1.61 -7.19 13.17
C ARG A 95 -2.00 -6.23 12.05
N PHE A 96 -2.66 -6.71 10.99
CA PHE A 96 -3.10 -5.87 9.88
C PHE A 96 -4.09 -4.79 10.34
N ASN A 97 -5.13 -5.18 11.10
CA ASN A 97 -6.13 -4.22 11.59
C ASN A 97 -5.53 -3.15 12.51
N GLU A 98 -4.62 -3.54 13.42
CA GLU A 98 -3.90 -2.62 14.31
C GLU A 98 -3.10 -1.60 13.48
N THR A 99 -2.36 -2.08 12.49
CA THR A 99 -1.51 -1.26 11.62
C THR A 99 -2.33 -0.32 10.73
N ALA A 100 -3.41 -0.83 10.12
CA ALA A 100 -4.30 -0.07 9.26
C ALA A 100 -4.95 1.08 10.04
N ARG A 101 -5.45 0.81 11.26
CA ARG A 101 -6.05 1.83 12.12
C ARG A 101 -5.03 2.83 12.67
N ARG A 102 -3.80 2.39 12.97
CA ARG A 102 -2.73 3.30 13.39
C ARG A 102 -2.33 4.25 12.28
N SER A 103 -2.16 3.73 11.06
CA SER A 103 -1.70 4.50 9.89
C SER A 103 -2.82 5.37 9.28
N PHE A 104 -4.07 4.91 9.39
CA PHE A 104 -5.26 5.58 8.89
C PHE A 104 -6.36 5.53 9.96
N PRO A 105 -6.33 6.45 10.95
CA PRO A 105 -7.26 6.46 12.08
C PRO A 105 -8.74 6.44 11.69
N ALA A 106 -9.11 7.05 10.56
CA ALA A 106 -10.47 7.05 10.04
C ALA A 106 -11.06 5.64 9.86
N ILE A 107 -10.24 4.60 9.62
CA ILE A 107 -10.69 3.20 9.49
C ILE A 107 -11.24 2.65 10.81
N ALA A 108 -10.79 3.18 11.95
CA ALA A 108 -11.28 2.76 13.26
C ALA A 108 -12.71 3.27 13.52
N ASP A 109 -13.02 4.47 13.05
CA ASP A 109 -14.32 5.12 13.24
C ASP A 109 -15.33 4.73 12.15
N ASP A 110 -14.86 4.53 10.92
CA ASP A 110 -15.68 4.20 9.75
C ASP A 110 -15.02 3.12 8.87
N PRO A 111 -15.54 1.88 8.85
CA PRO A 111 -15.05 0.84 7.96
C PRO A 111 -15.17 1.17 6.46
N GLU A 112 -16.00 2.15 6.05
CA GLU A 112 -16.03 2.64 4.66
C GLU A 112 -14.72 3.34 4.29
N ALA A 113 -14.03 3.98 5.24
CA ALA A 113 -12.75 4.64 4.99
C ALA A 113 -11.65 3.67 4.51
N ALA A 114 -11.80 2.36 4.75
CA ALA A 114 -10.89 1.35 4.19
C ALA A 114 -10.95 1.31 2.64
N LEU A 115 -12.10 1.63 2.04
CA LEU A 115 -12.24 1.72 0.58
C LEU A 115 -11.51 2.93 0.01
N ASP A 116 -11.55 4.07 0.71
CA ASP A 116 -10.82 5.28 0.31
C ASP A 116 -9.30 5.04 0.33
N VAL A 117 -8.81 4.34 1.36
CA VAL A 117 -7.39 3.93 1.44
C VAL A 117 -7.05 2.93 0.32
N ALA A 118 -7.94 1.99 0.01
CA ALA A 118 -7.74 1.04 -1.08
C ALA A 118 -7.70 1.73 -2.45
N GLU A 119 -8.55 2.73 -2.69
CA GLU A 119 -8.53 3.54 -3.90
C GLU A 119 -7.23 4.34 -4.04
N SER A 120 -6.84 5.04 -2.97
CA SER A 120 -5.60 5.82 -2.92
C SER A 120 -4.38 4.95 -3.19
N MET A 121 -4.34 3.74 -2.62
CA MET A 121 -3.30 2.75 -2.87
C MET A 121 -3.27 2.28 -4.33
N LEU A 122 -4.43 2.06 -4.96
CA LEU A 122 -4.49 1.71 -6.39
C LEU A 122 -3.99 2.84 -7.28
N MET A 123 -4.32 4.09 -6.96
CA MET A 123 -3.83 5.25 -7.70
C MET A 123 -2.30 5.37 -7.61
N LEU A 124 -1.76 5.23 -6.39
CA LEU A 124 -0.31 5.19 -6.17
C LEU A 124 0.34 4.04 -6.95
N ARG A 125 -0.20 2.82 -6.87
CA ARG A 125 0.32 1.65 -7.59
C ARG A 125 0.38 1.91 -9.10
N ARG A 126 -0.68 2.48 -9.68
CA ARG A 126 -0.72 2.84 -11.11
C ARG A 126 0.33 3.87 -11.47
N ARG A 127 0.59 4.85 -10.60
CA ARG A 127 1.65 5.84 -10.77
C ARG A 127 3.03 5.18 -10.73
N LEU A 128 3.29 4.32 -9.75
CA LEU A 128 4.57 3.63 -9.59
C LEU A 128 4.87 2.61 -10.69
N ALA A 129 3.84 2.03 -11.31
CA ALA A 129 3.99 1.08 -12.41
C ALA A 129 4.29 1.74 -13.77
N GLN A 130 4.20 3.07 -13.88
CA GLN A 130 4.50 3.77 -15.13
C GLN A 130 6.02 3.84 -15.37
N PRO A 131 6.50 3.49 -16.57
CA PRO A 131 7.91 3.66 -16.92
C PRO A 131 8.32 5.14 -16.76
N GLY A 132 9.37 5.42 -15.99
CA GLY A 132 9.87 6.79 -15.79
C GLY A 132 9.26 7.57 -14.62
N ALA A 133 8.35 6.97 -13.84
CA ALA A 133 7.71 7.62 -12.67
C ALA A 133 8.67 8.08 -11.56
N GLY A 134 9.97 7.74 -11.65
CA GLY A 134 10.97 8.11 -10.66
C GLY A 134 11.33 9.59 -10.58
N ASN A 135 10.84 10.44 -11.49
CA ASN A 135 11.26 11.85 -11.58
C ASN A 135 10.14 12.88 -11.65
N GLU A 136 8.87 12.49 -11.67
CA GLU A 136 7.79 13.47 -11.79
C GLU A 136 7.30 13.96 -10.42
N ARG A 137 7.44 15.28 -10.20
CA ARG A 137 6.92 16.01 -9.04
C ARG A 137 5.45 15.65 -8.79
N PRO A 138 4.97 15.58 -7.52
CA PRO A 138 3.56 15.72 -7.26
C PRO A 138 3.15 17.16 -7.63
N SER A 139 2.54 17.34 -8.80
CA SER A 139 1.81 18.57 -9.10
C SER A 139 0.57 18.60 -8.22
N ARG A 140 0.62 19.44 -7.20
CA ARG A 140 -0.46 19.64 -6.24
C ARG A 140 -1.56 20.47 -6.90
N ALA A 141 -2.62 19.80 -7.31
CA ALA A 141 -3.95 20.40 -7.49
C ALA A 141 -5.00 19.29 -7.34
N ALA A 142 -5.14 18.77 -6.12
CA ALA A 142 -6.32 17.99 -5.77
C ALA A 142 -7.47 18.97 -5.52
N GLU A 143 -8.28 19.21 -6.54
CA GLU A 143 -9.69 19.55 -6.29
C GLU A 143 -10.31 18.40 -5.48
N PRO A 144 -11.15 18.70 -4.47
CA PRO A 144 -11.77 17.65 -3.68
C PRO A 144 -12.54 16.69 -4.61
N PRO A 145 -12.36 15.37 -4.50
CA PRO A 145 -13.07 14.43 -5.35
C PRO A 145 -14.58 14.63 -5.15
N LYS A 146 -15.26 15.07 -6.20
CA LYS A 146 -16.72 15.03 -6.27
C LYS A 146 -17.12 13.59 -6.02
N ARG A 147 -17.80 13.35 -4.90
CA ARG A 147 -18.42 12.07 -4.51
C ARG A 147 -19.09 11.42 -5.71
N SER A 148 -18.37 10.56 -6.42
CA SER A 148 -18.91 9.78 -7.52
C SER A 148 -19.66 8.62 -6.90
N ARG A 149 -20.97 8.82 -6.73
CA ARG A 149 -21.91 7.75 -6.35
C ARG A 149 -21.88 6.68 -7.44
N TRP A 150 -21.09 5.62 -7.22
CA TRP A 150 -21.17 4.43 -8.06
C TRP A 150 -22.51 3.70 -7.84
N PRO A 151 -23.05 3.05 -8.89
CA PRO A 151 -24.49 2.81 -9.04
C PRO A 151 -24.94 1.47 -8.47
N PHE A 152 -24.51 1.13 -7.25
CA PHE A 152 -25.04 -0.03 -6.53
C PHE A 152 -25.82 0.41 -5.28
N ARG A 153 -26.85 1.24 -5.50
CA ARG A 153 -27.97 1.26 -4.56
C ARG A 153 -28.80 0.00 -4.80
N ARG A 154 -28.68 -0.98 -3.90
CA ARG A 154 -29.66 -2.05 -3.75
C ARG A 154 -31.05 -1.42 -3.60
N GLN A 155 -31.96 -1.83 -4.47
CA GLN A 155 -33.39 -1.62 -4.23
C GLN A 155 -33.82 -2.49 -3.05
N SER A 156 -34.80 -1.96 -2.34
CA SER A 156 -35.44 -2.42 -1.11
C SER A 156 -35.76 -3.92 -1.06
#